data_AF-A0A1Q9F476-F1
#
_entry.id   AF-A0A1Q9F476-F1
#
_cell.length_a   1.000
_cell.length_b   1.000
_cell.length_c   1.000
_cell.angle_alpha   90.00
_cell.angle_beta   90.00
_cell.angle_gamma   90.00
#
_symmetry.space_group_name_H-M   'P 1'
#
loop_
_entity.id
_entity.type
_entity.pdbx_description
1 polymer ?
#
loop_
_entity_poly.entity_id
_entity_poly.type
_entity_poly.pdbx_seq_one_letter_code
_entity_poly.pdbx_strand_id
1 'polypeptide(L)'
;MRPAFCGLWRRVHRTVTVRPAATFSTVAGLRAGPRLPRTCASPVFCLRVRAIADDVLQKRLQSFQDLFAEARLCLDDARESEGTTYFKDDIKEAEEAVDNATKAYEDLLSELDEGRKREFEDANSLKVKSLKEEYAQLLAEDH
;
A
#
# COMPACT_ATOMS: atom_id res chain seq x y z
N MET A 1 29.01 27.37 1.08
CA MET A 1 28.50 28.12 -0.08
C MET A 1 28.12 27.11 -1.17
N ARG A 2 26.82 26.92 -1.42
CA ARG A 2 26.24 26.38 -2.66
C ARG A 2 25.76 27.59 -3.51
N PRO A 3 25.33 27.48 -4.79
CA PRO A 3 25.18 26.31 -5.67
C PRO A 3 25.64 26.53 -7.14
N ALA A 4 25.68 25.45 -7.94
CA ALA A 4 25.48 25.50 -9.38
C ALA A 4 24.40 24.47 -9.77
N PHE A 5 23.22 24.98 -10.09
CA PHE A 5 22.08 24.27 -10.65
C PHE A 5 22.36 23.95 -12.12
N CYS A 6 22.29 22.68 -12.49
CA CYS A 6 22.19 22.19 -13.87
C CYS A 6 21.14 21.08 -13.80
N GLY A 7 19.89 21.20 -14.23
CA GLY A 7 19.34 22.05 -15.28
C GLY A 7 19.14 21.25 -16.56
N LEU A 8 18.41 20.12 -16.53
CA LEU A 8 17.68 19.55 -17.68
C LEU A 8 17.01 18.20 -17.34
N TRP A 9 15.79 18.21 -16.77
CA TRP A 9 14.90 17.05 -16.95
C TRP A 9 13.53 17.56 -17.42
N ARG A 10 13.25 17.21 -18.67
CA ARG A 10 12.08 17.61 -19.45
C ARG A 10 10.82 17.04 -18.81
N ARG A 11 10.01 17.96 -18.34
CA ARG A 11 8.59 17.82 -18.03
C ARG A 11 7.82 17.56 -19.33
N VAL A 12 7.54 16.30 -19.64
CA VAL A 12 6.59 15.91 -20.69
C VAL A 12 5.19 15.90 -20.08
N HIS A 13 4.49 17.02 -20.22
CA HIS A 13 3.05 17.11 -19.99
C HIS A 13 2.34 16.47 -21.17
N ARG A 14 1.75 15.29 -20.98
CA ARG A 14 0.83 14.68 -21.95
C ARG A 14 -0.60 14.94 -21.48
N THR A 15 -1.17 16.02 -21.97
CA THR A 15 -2.59 16.37 -21.80
C THR A 15 -3.43 15.50 -22.74
N VAL A 16 -4.10 14.48 -22.18
CA VAL A 16 -5.11 13.70 -22.90
C VAL A 16 -6.48 14.29 -22.58
N THR A 17 -6.99 15.12 -23.49
CA THR A 17 -8.37 15.61 -23.46
C THR A 17 -9.22 14.71 -24.35
N VAL A 18 -10.13 13.93 -23.75
CA VAL A 18 -11.16 13.19 -24.48
C VAL A 18 -12.49 13.92 -24.31
N ARG A 19 -13.15 14.16 -25.46
CA ARG A 19 -14.38 14.96 -25.63
C ARG A 19 -15.59 14.28 -24.99
N PRO A 20 -16.56 15.05 -24.44
CA PRO A 20 -17.88 14.54 -24.08
C PRO A 20 -18.86 14.74 -25.25
N ALA A 21 -19.66 13.72 -25.58
CA ALA A 21 -20.99 13.85 -26.21
C ALA A 21 -21.61 12.47 -26.44
N ALA A 22 -22.65 12.12 -25.67
CA ALA A 22 -23.79 11.32 -26.15
C ALA A 22 -24.89 11.31 -25.09
N THR A 23 -25.89 12.15 -25.30
CA THR A 23 -27.23 12.09 -24.71
C THR A 23 -28.10 11.15 -25.54
N PHE A 24 -28.65 10.09 -24.95
CA PHE A 24 -29.80 9.28 -25.40
C PHE A 24 -30.06 8.32 -24.22
N SER A 25 -31.24 8.01 -23.70
CA SER A 25 -32.60 8.16 -24.17
C SER A 25 -33.51 8.03 -22.95
N THR A 26 -34.52 8.88 -22.86
CA THR A 26 -35.65 8.71 -21.95
C THR A 26 -36.50 7.53 -22.42
N VAL A 27 -36.81 6.58 -21.52
CA VAL A 27 -38.01 5.76 -21.62
C VAL A 27 -38.67 5.67 -20.25
N ALA A 28 -39.86 6.25 -20.18
CA ALA A 28 -40.82 6.07 -19.12
C ALA A 28 -41.42 4.66 -19.19
N GLY A 29 -41.63 4.05 -18.02
CA GLY A 29 -42.31 2.76 -17.90
C GLY A 29 -42.78 2.52 -16.47
N LEU A 30 -44.01 2.96 -16.18
CA LEU A 30 -44.73 2.67 -14.95
C LEU A 30 -44.89 1.16 -14.74
N ARG A 31 -44.85 0.70 -13.49
CA ARG A 31 -45.87 -0.21 -12.94
C ARG A 31 -45.81 -0.27 -11.41
N ALA A 32 -46.94 0.08 -10.81
CA ALA A 32 -47.26 -0.09 -9.40
C ALA A 32 -47.55 -1.57 -9.07
N GLY A 33 -47.21 -1.99 -7.85
CA GLY A 33 -47.63 -3.25 -7.24
C GLY A 33 -47.30 -3.26 -5.73
N PRO A 34 -48.23 -3.63 -4.82
CA PRO A 34 -48.09 -3.45 -3.38
C PRO A 34 -47.59 -4.69 -2.60
N ARG A 35 -46.95 -4.40 -1.46
CA ARG A 35 -46.92 -5.07 -0.13
C ARG A 35 -46.84 -6.60 -0.05
N LEU A 36 -45.79 -7.09 0.61
CA LEU A 36 -45.79 -8.24 1.55
C LEU A 36 -44.74 -8.03 2.68
N PRO A 37 -44.83 -8.76 3.80
CA PRO A 37 -44.70 -8.20 5.14
C PRO A 37 -43.35 -8.42 5.85
N ARG A 38 -43.22 -7.67 6.94
CA ARG A 38 -42.31 -7.85 8.07
C ARG A 38 -42.25 -9.30 8.57
N THR A 39 -41.09 -9.92 8.46
CA THR A 39 -40.53 -10.79 9.52
C THR A 39 -39.01 -10.63 9.52
N CYS A 40 -38.54 -9.69 10.33
CA CYS A 40 -37.17 -9.64 10.80
C CYS A 40 -37.03 -10.66 11.96
N ALA A 41 -36.58 -11.86 11.64
CA ALA A 41 -36.19 -12.86 12.63
C ALA A 41 -35.03 -13.69 12.07
N SER A 42 -33.88 -13.05 11.97
CA SER A 42 -32.61 -13.74 12.10
C SER A 42 -31.81 -12.95 13.13
N PRO A 43 -31.32 -13.58 14.21
CA PRO A 43 -30.34 -12.94 15.07
C PRO A 43 -29.06 -12.88 14.24
N VAL A 44 -28.98 -11.84 13.41
CA VAL A 44 -27.78 -11.48 12.68
C VAL A 44 -26.72 -11.28 13.76
N PHE A 45 -25.80 -12.23 13.73
CA PHE A 45 -24.51 -12.22 14.38
C PHE A 45 -23.94 -10.79 14.27
N CYS A 46 -24.16 -9.98 15.29
CA CYS A 46 -23.51 -8.68 15.44
C CYS A 46 -22.04 -8.95 15.76
N LEU A 47 -21.28 -9.41 14.75
CA LEU A 47 -19.83 -9.36 14.73
C LEU A 47 -19.48 -7.89 14.84
N ARG A 48 -19.19 -7.48 16.07
CA ARG A 48 -18.69 -6.15 16.38
C ARG A 48 -17.26 -6.09 15.85
N VAL A 49 -17.12 -5.81 14.56
CA VAL A 49 -15.85 -5.38 13.97
C VAL A 49 -15.43 -4.15 14.78
N ARG A 50 -14.36 -4.28 15.56
CA ARG A 50 -13.80 -3.15 16.30
C ARG A 50 -13.16 -2.23 15.27
N ALA A 51 -13.89 -1.21 14.85
CA ALA A 51 -13.29 -0.14 14.06
C ALA A 51 -12.16 0.51 14.88
N ILE A 52 -10.93 0.41 14.38
CA ILE A 52 -9.76 1.09 14.98
C ILE A 52 -10.01 2.60 14.97
N ALA A 53 -9.76 3.24 16.10
CA ALA A 53 -9.77 4.70 16.24
C ALA A 53 -8.66 5.34 15.39
N ASP A 54 -8.94 6.48 14.78
CA ASP A 54 -8.05 7.11 13.79
C ASP A 54 -6.64 7.39 14.35
N ASP A 55 -6.54 7.85 15.59
CA ASP A 55 -5.26 8.12 16.27
C ASP A 55 -4.36 6.88 16.39
N VAL A 56 -4.98 5.71 16.61
CA VAL A 56 -4.24 4.44 16.72
C VAL A 56 -3.78 3.98 15.35
N LEU A 57 -4.59 4.19 14.32
CA LEU A 57 -4.23 3.89 12.94
C LEU A 57 -3.04 4.74 12.48
N GLN A 58 -3.06 6.05 12.74
CA GLN A 58 -1.94 6.95 12.40
C GLN A 58 -0.63 6.51 13.06
N LYS A 59 -0.68 6.13 14.35
CA LYS A 59 0.52 5.64 15.06
C LYS A 59 1.07 4.36 14.44
N ARG A 60 0.21 3.40 14.11
CA ARG A 60 0.66 2.15 13.49
C ARG A 60 1.17 2.37 12.07
N LEU A 61 0.58 3.30 11.34
CA LEU A 61 1.05 3.70 10.01
C LEU A 61 2.43 4.34 10.10
N GLN A 62 2.67 5.18 11.11
CA GLN A 62 4.00 5.73 11.39
C GLN A 62 4.99 4.60 11.70
N SER A 63 4.63 3.65 12.59
CA SER A 63 5.51 2.50 12.89
C SER A 63 5.83 1.67 11.65
N PHE A 64 4.87 1.47 10.74
CA PHE A 64 5.13 0.82 9.45
C PHE A 64 6.10 1.63 8.58
N GLN A 65 5.98 2.96 8.55
CA GLN A 65 6.91 3.82 7.81
C GLN A 65 8.31 3.81 8.41
N ASP A 66 8.42 3.72 9.73
CA ASP A 66 9.71 3.62 10.42
C ASP A 66 10.39 2.29 10.06
N LEU A 67 9.66 1.16 10.12
CA LEU A 67 10.14 -0.15 9.68
C LEU A 67 10.51 -0.19 8.19
N PHE A 68 9.78 0.54 7.35
CA PHE A 68 10.09 0.67 5.93
C PHE A 68 11.42 1.42 5.71
N ALA A 69 11.66 2.49 6.46
CA ALA A 69 12.91 3.23 6.39
C ALA A 69 14.09 2.39 6.91
N GLU A 70 13.88 1.65 7.99
CA GLU A 70 14.86 0.71 8.56
C GLU A 70 15.23 -0.38 7.56
N ALA A 71 14.25 -1.05 6.94
CA ALA A 71 14.51 -2.05 5.91
C ALA A 71 15.34 -1.51 4.75
N ARG A 72 15.11 -0.25 4.35
CA ARG A 72 15.88 0.38 3.27
C ARG A 72 17.33 0.66 3.68
N LEU A 73 17.56 1.05 4.93
CA LEU A 73 18.91 1.21 5.46
C LEU A 73 19.65 -0.13 5.50
N CYS A 74 19.01 -1.20 5.99
CA CYS A 74 19.62 -2.54 5.99
C CYS A 74 19.94 -3.05 4.57
N LEU A 75 19.08 -2.76 3.59
CA LEU A 75 19.34 -3.09 2.19
C LEU A 75 20.52 -2.28 1.62
N ASP A 76 20.65 -1.00 1.96
CA ASP A 76 21.79 -0.19 1.56
C ASP A 76 23.10 -0.69 2.21
N ASP A 77 23.07 -1.07 3.50
CA ASP A 77 24.21 -1.68 4.19
C ASP A 77 24.63 -3.00 3.52
N ALA A 78 23.66 -3.86 3.18
CA ALA A 78 23.94 -5.11 2.44
C ALA A 78 24.56 -4.85 1.07
N ARG A 79 24.16 -3.78 0.37
CA ARG A 79 24.78 -3.36 -0.91
C ARG A 79 26.20 -2.85 -0.74
N GLU A 80 26.48 -2.10 0.32
CA GLU A 80 27.84 -1.59 0.58
C GLU A 80 28.81 -2.71 0.96
N SER A 81 28.31 -3.73 1.67
CA SER A 81 29.07 -4.91 2.07
C SER A 81 29.17 -6.00 0.99
N GLU A 82 28.61 -5.79 -0.20
CA GLU A 82 28.65 -6.74 -1.31
C GLU A 82 30.09 -7.16 -1.64
N GLY A 83 30.29 -8.48 -1.79
CA GLY A 83 31.62 -9.05 -2.06
C GLY A 83 32.56 -9.11 -0.85
N THR A 84 32.11 -8.70 0.35
CA THR A 84 32.86 -8.88 1.60
C THR A 84 32.40 -10.11 2.38
N THR A 85 33.11 -10.46 3.45
CA THR A 85 32.67 -11.53 4.37
C THR A 85 31.41 -11.18 5.16
N TYR A 86 31.07 -9.90 5.27
CA TYR A 86 29.94 -9.41 6.07
C TYR A 86 28.60 -9.45 5.33
N PHE A 87 28.64 -9.54 3.99
CA PHE A 87 27.45 -9.59 3.14
C PHE A 87 26.40 -10.60 3.59
N LYS A 88 26.82 -11.79 4.03
CA LYS A 88 25.92 -12.87 4.46
C LYS A 88 25.16 -12.58 5.75
N ASP A 89 25.69 -11.72 6.60
CA ASP A 89 25.04 -11.33 7.84
C ASP A 89 24.17 -10.11 7.58
N ASP A 90 24.67 -9.13 6.81
CA ASP A 90 23.92 -7.92 6.44
C ASP A 90 22.68 -8.26 5.59
N ILE A 91 22.75 -9.24 4.68
CA ILE A 91 21.59 -9.64 3.86
C ILE A 91 20.51 -10.35 4.68
N LYS A 92 20.88 -11.03 5.78
CA LYS A 92 19.89 -11.62 6.70
C LYS A 92 19.20 -10.55 7.52
N GLU A 93 19.95 -9.56 7.99
CA GLU A 93 19.37 -8.43 8.71
C GLU A 93 18.42 -7.63 7.80
N ALA A 94 18.79 -7.45 6.53
CA ALA A 94 17.92 -6.88 5.51
C ALA A 94 16.66 -7.74 5.25
N GLU A 95 16.80 -9.07 5.17
CA GLU A 95 15.66 -10.00 5.03
C GLU A 95 14.68 -9.84 6.21
N GLU A 96 15.18 -9.87 7.44
CA GLU A 96 14.38 -9.72 8.66
C GLU A 96 13.65 -8.36 8.70
N ALA A 97 14.32 -7.28 8.30
CA ALA A 97 13.72 -5.95 8.26
C ALA A 97 12.62 -5.84 7.19
N VAL A 98 12.83 -6.37 5.99
CA VAL A 98 11.82 -6.42 4.91
C VAL A 98 10.61 -7.27 5.33
N ASP A 99 10.86 -8.39 6.00
CA ASP A 99 9.83 -9.25 6.56
C ASP A 99 9.01 -8.54 7.63
N ASN A 100 9.65 -7.82 8.55
CA ASN A 100 9.00 -7.07 9.60
C ASN A 100 8.11 -5.95 9.04
N ALA A 101 8.61 -5.20 8.05
CA ALA A 101 7.83 -4.19 7.35
C ALA A 101 6.62 -4.80 6.60
N THR A 102 6.81 -5.95 5.96
CA THR A 102 5.72 -6.68 5.25
C THR A 102 4.66 -7.18 6.23
N LYS A 103 5.06 -7.79 7.34
CA LYS A 103 4.15 -8.29 8.39
C LYS A 103 3.34 -7.15 9.01
N ALA A 104 3.99 -6.04 9.36
CA ALA A 104 3.30 -4.86 9.90
C ALA A 104 2.25 -4.29 8.94
N TYR A 105 2.52 -4.33 7.63
CA TYR A 105 1.57 -3.94 6.60
C TYR A 105 0.38 -4.91 6.49
N GLU A 106 0.63 -6.22 6.50
CA GLU A 106 -0.43 -7.25 6.45
C GLU A 106 -1.32 -7.23 7.69
N ASP A 107 -0.72 -7.04 8.87
CA ASP A 107 -1.42 -6.89 10.14
C ASP A 107 -2.36 -5.67 10.09
N LEU A 108 -1.87 -4.53 9.59
CA LEU A 108 -2.69 -3.33 9.39
C LEU A 108 -3.86 -3.55 8.44
N LEU A 109 -3.64 -4.27 7.33
CA LEU A 109 -4.70 -4.61 6.37
C LEU A 109 -5.76 -5.55 6.95
N SER A 110 -5.39 -6.40 7.92
CA SER A 110 -6.31 -7.35 8.56
C SER A 110 -7.25 -6.69 9.56
N GLU A 111 -6.82 -5.60 10.19
CA GLU A 111 -7.60 -4.88 11.20
C GLU A 111 -8.48 -3.76 10.61
N LEU A 112 -8.23 -3.38 9.35
CA LEU A 112 -8.95 -2.33 8.65
C LEU A 112 -10.28 -2.78 8.03
N ASP A 113 -11.26 -1.87 8.04
CA ASP A 113 -12.53 -2.04 7.34
C ASP A 113 -12.35 -1.93 5.82
N GLU A 114 -13.20 -2.58 5.02
CA GLU A 114 -12.99 -2.75 3.56
C GLU A 114 -12.79 -1.43 2.80
N GLY A 115 -13.46 -0.36 3.23
CA GLY A 115 -13.32 0.97 2.62
C GLY A 115 -11.93 1.58 2.86
N ARG A 116 -11.49 1.64 4.12
CA ARG A 116 -10.17 2.19 4.51
C ARG A 116 -9.02 1.30 4.06
N LYS A 117 -9.26 -0.01 4.00
CA LYS A 117 -8.29 -1.00 3.53
C LYS A 117 -7.84 -0.72 2.10
N ARG A 118 -8.77 -0.45 1.18
CA ARG A 118 -8.45 -0.16 -0.23
C ARG A 118 -7.59 1.09 -0.37
N GLU A 119 -7.96 2.18 0.31
CA GLU A 119 -7.19 3.42 0.28
C GLU A 119 -5.76 3.21 0.81
N PHE A 120 -5.62 2.44 1.89
CA PHE A 120 -4.33 2.10 2.48
C PHE A 120 -3.49 1.19 1.58
N GLU A 121 -4.12 0.18 0.98
CA GLU A 121 -3.51 -0.76 0.05
C GLU A 121 -3.02 -0.06 -1.22
N ASP A 122 -3.83 0.81 -1.81
CA ASP A 122 -3.47 1.58 -3.00
C ASP A 122 -2.27 2.50 -2.72
N ALA A 123 -2.19 3.10 -1.52
CA ALA A 123 -1.11 4.03 -1.16
C ALA A 123 0.21 3.34 -0.78
N ASN A 124 0.18 2.13 -0.22
CA ASN A 124 1.37 1.49 0.37
C ASN A 124 1.80 0.18 -0.31
N SER A 125 0.94 -0.46 -1.11
CA SER A 125 1.28 -1.70 -1.81
C SER A 125 2.49 -1.55 -2.73
N LEU A 126 2.66 -0.40 -3.37
CA LEU A 126 3.81 -0.11 -4.22
C LEU A 126 5.13 -0.06 -3.42
N LYS A 127 5.08 0.47 -2.19
CA LYS A 127 6.26 0.56 -1.30
C LYS A 127 6.73 -0.83 -0.86
N VAL A 128 5.79 -1.69 -0.43
CA VAL A 128 6.14 -3.06 -0.04
C VAL A 128 6.70 -3.86 -1.22
N LYS A 129 6.14 -3.65 -2.42
CA LYS A 129 6.67 -4.27 -3.65
C LYS A 129 8.08 -3.79 -3.97
N SER A 130 8.37 -2.50 -3.85
CA SER A 130 9.72 -1.99 -4.13
C SER A 130 10.77 -2.57 -3.18
N LEU A 131 10.47 -2.74 -1.89
CA LEU A 131 11.41 -3.38 -0.95
C LEU A 131 11.73 -4.83 -1.36
N LYS A 132 10.69 -5.60 -1.73
CA LYS A 132 10.88 -7.00 -2.16
C LYS A 132 11.67 -7.09 -3.46
N GLU A 133 11.47 -6.15 -4.39
CA GLU A 133 12.24 -6.06 -5.62
C GLU A 133 13.71 -5.70 -5.38
N GLU A 134 13.97 -4.72 -4.50
CA GLU A 134 15.33 -4.32 -4.09
C GLU A 134 16.07 -5.50 -3.43
N TYR A 135 15.42 -6.21 -2.50
CA TYR A 135 15.98 -7.42 -1.88
C TYR A 135 16.23 -8.56 -2.90
N ALA A 136 15.30 -8.79 -3.82
CA ALA A 136 15.45 -9.84 -4.84
C ALA A 136 16.60 -9.55 -5.82
N GLN A 137 16.89 -8.27 -6.10
CA GLN A 137 18.04 -7.87 -6.91
C GLN A 137 19.36 -8.22 -6.22
N LEU A 138 19.48 -7.86 -4.94
CA LEU A 138 20.66 -8.20 -4.12
C LEU A 138 20.92 -9.71 -4.05
N LEU A 139 19.87 -10.50 -3.92
CA LEU A 139 19.99 -11.95 -3.84
C LEU A 139 20.43 -12.58 -5.18
N ALA A 140 20.12 -11.93 -6.30
CA ALA A 140 20.57 -12.36 -7.62
C ALA A 140 22.05 -12.03 -7.89
N GLU A 141 22.62 -11.06 -7.17
CA GLU A 141 24.02 -10.62 -7.31
C GLU A 141 25.01 -11.52 -6.54
N ASP A 142 24.56 -12.30 -5.55
CA ASP A 142 25.38 -13.28 -4.79
C ASP A 142 25.72 -14.58 -5.55
N HIS A 143 25.47 -14.63 -6.85
CA HIS A 143 25.68 -15.81 -7.72
C HIS A 143 26.89 -15.67 -8.66
#